data_AF-A0A4S8L904-F1
#
_entry.id   AF-A0A4S8L904-F1
#
_cell.length_a   1.000
_cell.length_b   1.000
_cell.length_c   1.000
_cell.angle_alpha   90.00
_cell.angle_beta   90.00
_cell.angle_gamma   90.00
#
_symmetry.space_group_name_H-M   'P 1'
#
loop_
_entity.id
_entity.type
_entity.pdbx_description
1 polymer ?
#
loop_
_entity_poly.entity_id
_entity_poly.type
_entity_poly.pdbx_seq_one_letter_code
_entity_poly.pdbx_strand_id
1 'polypeptide(L)' 'RDRGEVLERYHRLMLIFFKPWRTITDLKSNSQTWEDAFGAFVTNCSIEFKHIMDKMQLQHECRDSRDD' A
#
# COMPACT_ATOMS: atom_id res chain seq x y z
N ARG A 1 5.66 -5.62 -17.31
CA ARG A 1 4.28 -5.09 -17.17
C ARG A 1 3.72 -5.45 -15.78
N ASP A 2 4.17 -6.56 -15.18
CA ASP A 2 3.81 -7.05 -13.84
C ASP A 2 3.97 -6.10 -12.66
N ARG A 3 4.99 -5.22 -12.65
CA ARG A 3 5.27 -4.36 -11.49
C ARG A 3 4.10 -3.45 -11.08
N GLY A 4 3.30 -2.98 -12.05
CA GLY A 4 2.15 -2.12 -11.75
C GLY A 4 1.03 -2.85 -10.98
N GLU A 5 0.70 -4.08 -11.37
CA GLU A 5 -0.33 -4.88 -10.69
C GLU A 5 0.10 -5.31 -9.28
N VAL A 6 1.40 -5.61 -9.10
CA VAL A 6 1.98 -5.92 -7.78
C VAL A 6 1.87 -4.71 -6.85
N LEU A 7 2.19 -3.51 -7.34
CA LEU A 7 2.09 -2.27 -6.57
C LEU A 7 0.64 -1.93 -6.20
N GLU A 8 -0.31 -2.03 -7.13
CA GLU A 8 -1.72 -1.81 -6.82
C GLU A 8 -2.24 -2.77 -5.75
N ARG A 9 -1.84 -4.05 -5.83
CA ARG A 9 -2.21 -5.05 -4.83
C ARG A 9 -1.58 -4.73 -3.47
N TYR A 10 -0.32 -4.30 -3.45
CA TYR A 10 0.36 -3.87 -2.24
C TYR A 10 -0.34 -2.65 -1.60
N HIS A 11 -0.59 -1.59 -2.35
CA HIS A 11 -1.30 -0.40 -1.88
C HIS A 11 -2.66 -0.74 -1.28
N ARG A 12 -3.42 -1.62 -1.96
CA ARG A 12 -4.71 -2.12 -1.45
C ARG A 12 -4.55 -2.90 -0.14
N LEU A 13 -3.58 -3.80 -0.06
CA LEU A 13 -3.33 -4.61 1.14
C LEU A 13 -2.90 -3.76 2.34
N MET A 14 -2.08 -2.73 2.13
CA MET A 14 -1.65 -1.82 3.19
C MET A 14 -2.82 -0.96 3.70
N LEU A 15 -3.65 -0.43 2.79
CA LEU A 15 -4.85 0.33 3.16
C LEU A 15 -5.85 -0.51 3.94
N ILE A 16 -5.99 -1.79 3.57
CA ILE A 16 -6.68 -2.80 4.36
C ILE A 16 -5.95 -2.88 5.70
N PHE A 17 -4.76 -3.45 5.83
CA PHE A 17 -4.12 -3.65 7.14
C PHE A 17 -4.13 -2.48 8.14
N PHE A 18 -3.94 -1.24 7.69
CA PHE A 18 -3.70 -0.10 8.57
C PHE A 18 -4.88 0.86 8.76
N LYS A 19 -5.90 0.85 7.89
CA LYS A 19 -7.09 1.70 8.06
C LYS A 19 -8.15 0.91 8.82
N PRO A 20 -9.11 1.53 9.51
CA PRO A 20 -10.37 0.86 9.83
C PRO A 20 -11.34 1.06 8.66
N TRP A 21 -11.80 -0.03 8.01
CA TRP A 21 -12.76 0.05 6.91
C TRP A 21 -13.97 -0.87 7.15
N ARG A 22 -15.15 -0.40 6.77
CA ARG A 22 -16.36 -1.25 6.63
C ARG A 22 -16.73 -1.46 5.18
N THR A 23 -16.36 -0.52 4.32
CA THR A 23 -16.71 -0.48 2.89
C THR A 23 -15.51 -0.09 2.04
N ILE A 24 -15.57 -0.38 0.74
CA ILE A 24 -14.49 -0.01 -0.20
C ILE A 24 -14.32 1.50 -0.29
N THR A 25 -15.40 2.26 -0.11
CA THR A 25 -15.39 3.73 -0.06
C THR A 25 -14.61 4.29 1.12
N ASP A 26 -14.47 3.55 2.21
CA ASP A 26 -13.58 3.94 3.31
C ASP A 26 -12.10 3.81 2.90
N LEU A 27 -11.76 2.89 2.00
CA LEU A 27 -10.39 2.66 1.54
C LEU A 27 -10.01 3.62 0.41
N LYS A 28 -10.86 3.74 -0.62
CA LYS A 28 -10.66 4.69 -1.71
C LYS A 28 -11.95 5.28 -2.26
N SER A 29 -11.87 6.51 -2.76
CA SER A 29 -12.90 7.11 -3.61
C SER A 29 -13.05 6.34 -4.93
N ASN A 30 -14.25 6.30 -5.51
CA ASN A 30 -14.50 5.57 -6.76
C ASN A 30 -13.62 6.07 -7.92
N SER A 31 -13.32 7.38 -7.95
CA SER A 31 -12.53 8.02 -8.99
C SER A 31 -11.02 8.05 -8.75
N GLN A 32 -10.53 7.69 -7.55
CA GLN A 32 -9.09 7.73 -7.24
C GLN A 32 -8.46 6.35 -7.42
N THR A 33 -7.17 6.28 -7.75
CA THR A 33 -6.45 4.99 -7.83
C THR A 33 -6.07 4.47 -6.44
N TRP A 34 -5.64 3.21 -6.34
CA TRP A 34 -5.12 2.67 -5.07
C TRP A 34 -3.83 3.38 -4.64
N GLU A 35 -3.01 3.81 -5.61
CA GLU A 35 -1.82 4.61 -5.37
C GLU A 35 -2.17 5.97 -4.75
N ASP A 36 -3.13 6.70 -5.33
CA ASP A 36 -3.59 7.99 -4.78
C ASP A 36 -4.11 7.84 -3.35
N ALA A 37 -4.93 6.82 -3.13
CA ALA A 37 -5.51 6.52 -1.82
C ALA A 37 -4.44 6.19 -0.78
N PHE A 38 -3.44 5.40 -1.18
CA PHE A 38 -2.32 5.02 -0.33
C PHE A 38 -1.40 6.20 -0.06
N GLY A 39 -1.07 7.02 -1.07
CA GLY A 39 -0.29 8.24 -0.90
C GLY A 39 -0.96 9.23 0.06
N ALA A 40 -2.28 9.40 -0.04
CA ALA A 40 -3.03 10.23 0.90
C ALA A 40 -3.02 9.65 2.33
N PHE A 41 -3.08 8.32 2.47
CA PHE A 41 -2.95 7.66 3.77
C PHE A 41 -1.55 7.84 4.36
N VAL A 42 -0.50 7.59 3.59
CA VAL A 42 0.90 7.77 4.00
C VAL A 42 1.14 9.21 4.42
N THR A 43 0.68 10.21 3.67
CA THR A 43 0.86 11.62 4.05
C THR A 43 0.24 11.94 5.42
N ASN A 44 -0.91 11.34 5.75
CA ASN A 44 -1.63 11.57 7.00
C ASN A 44 -1.25 10.61 8.15
N CYS A 45 -0.55 9.50 7.89
CA CYS A 45 -0.23 8.52 8.92
C CYS A 45 1.00 8.93 9.75
N SER A 46 1.07 8.43 10.98
CA SER A 46 2.23 8.62 11.85
C SER A 46 3.50 8.01 11.25
N ILE A 47 4.65 8.59 11.60
CA ILE A 47 5.97 8.16 11.11
C ILE A 47 6.27 6.69 11.45
N GLU A 48 5.79 6.21 12.61
CA GLU A 48 5.87 4.80 13.01
C GLU A 48 5.21 3.86 11.98
N PHE A 49 4.01 4.21 11.50
CA PHE A 49 3.33 3.43 10.47
C PHE A 49 4.10 3.47 9.14
N LYS A 50 4.70 4.62 8.79
CA LYS A 50 5.57 4.72 7.60
C LYS A 50 6.76 3.77 7.70
N HIS A 51 7.43 3.74 8.85
CA HIS A 51 8.56 2.83 9.08
C HIS A 51 8.15 1.36 8.98
N ILE A 52 6.97 0.98 9.47
CA ILE A 52 6.48 -0.40 9.35
C ILE A 52 6.18 -0.74 7.88
N MET A 53 5.51 0.16 7.15
CA MET A 53 5.20 -0.02 5.73
C MET A 53 6.47 -0.12 4.88
N ASP A 54 7.45 0.75 5.12
CA ASP A 54 8.74 0.76 4.44
C ASP A 54 9.51 -0.55 4.66
N LYS A 55 9.56 -1.06 5.90
CA LYS A 55 10.15 -2.37 6.18
C LYS A 55 9.43 -3.53 5.48
N MET A 56 8.10 -3.46 5.36
CA MET A 56 7.31 -4.47 4.65
C MET A 56 7.55 -4.44 3.14
N GLN A 57 7.72 -3.25 2.56
CA GLN A 57 8.05 -3.09 1.15
C GLN A 57 9.47 -3.59 0.84
N LEU A 58 10.45 -3.23 1.69
CA LEU A 58 11.84 -3.64 1.54
C LEU A 58 12.01 -5.17 1.61
N GLN A 59 11.26 -5.85 2.49
CA GLN A 59 11.21 -7.32 2.55
C GLN A 59 10.71 -7.93 1.24
N HIS A 60 9.72 -7.30 0.61
CA HIS A 60 9.13 -7.78 -0.64
C HIS A 60 10.11 -7.58 -1.82
N GLU A 61 10.75 -6.41 -1.91
CA GLU A 61 11.76 -6.11 -2.94
C GLU A 61 13.02 -6.99 -2.80
N CYS A 62 13.48 -7.28 -1.57
CA CYS A 62 14.60 -8.20 -1.34
C CYS A 62 14.26 -9.66 -1.67
N ARG A 63 12.99 -10.05 -1.62
CA ARG A 63 12.54 -11.41 -1.95
C ARG A 63 12.39 -11.60 -3.45
N ASP A 64 11.91 -10.58 -4.17
CA ASP A 64 11.78 -10.57 -5.63
C ASP A 64 13.15 -10.52 -6.33
N SER A 65 14.12 -9.82 -5.73
CA SER A 65 15.51 -9.72 -6.25
C SER A 65 16.33 -11.03 -6.11
N ARG A 66 15.75 -12.09 -5.52
CA ARG A 66 16.40 -13.40 -5.33
C ARG A 66 15.87 -14.51 -6.25
N ASP A 67 14.79 -14.25 -6.98
CA ASP A 67 14.19 -15.20 -7.93
C ASP A 67 14.57 -14.88 -9.40
N ASP A 68 15.59 -14.01 -9.60
CA ASP A 68 16.25 -13.77 -10.91
C ASP A 68 17.61 -14.49 -10.98
#